data_AF-A0A5A7MJE2-F1
#
_entry.id   AF-A0A5A7MJE2-F1
#
_cell.length_a   1.000
_cell.length_b   1.000
_cell.length_c   1.000
_cell.angle_alpha   90.00
_cell.angle_beta   90.00
_cell.angle_gamma   90.00
#
_symmetry.space_group_name_H-M   'P 1'
#
loop_
_entity.id
_entity.type
_entity.pdbx_description
1 polymer ?
#
loop_
_entity_poly.entity_id
_entity_poly.type
_entity_poly.pdbx_seq_one_letter_code
_entity_poly.pdbx_strand_id
1 'polypeptide(L)'
;MEKDIFDHIASGKVPAPAAAAVVPAPVPQAELASQKAQLIGYALSRHVPAMQHGFEVITSYGPWHVDGELAEQMAELMRQHLMQQLVKVEAGQ
;
A
#
# COMPACT_ATOMS: atom_id res chain seq x y z
N MET A 1 -20.04 2.46 -51.03
CA MET A 1 -18.81 2.21 -50.24
C MET A 1 -18.50 3.48 -49.48
N GLU A 2 -19.09 3.62 -48.30
CA GLU A 2 -18.74 4.68 -47.36
C GLU A 2 -17.36 4.35 -46.81
N LYS A 3 -16.43 5.31 -46.92
CA LYS A 3 -15.10 5.16 -46.34
C LYS A 3 -15.25 5.30 -44.83
N ASP A 4 -14.97 4.21 -44.15
CA ASP A 4 -15.15 4.09 -42.72
C ASP A 4 -14.20 5.04 -41.99
N ILE A 5 -14.62 5.59 -40.86
CA ILE A 5 -13.81 6.54 -40.07
C ILE A 5 -12.49 5.89 -39.65
N PHE A 6 -12.49 4.58 -39.51
CA PHE A 6 -11.31 3.76 -39.24
C PHE A 6 -10.25 3.81 -40.37
N ASP A 7 -10.65 3.89 -41.64
CA ASP A 7 -9.71 4.07 -42.77
C ASP A 7 -9.04 5.44 -42.74
N HIS A 8 -9.74 6.46 -42.25
CA HIS A 8 -9.21 7.82 -42.10
C HIS A 8 -8.21 7.94 -40.94
N ILE A 9 -8.40 7.16 -39.88
CA ILE A 9 -7.44 7.03 -38.76
C ILE A 9 -6.20 6.26 -39.23
N ALA A 10 -6.38 5.12 -39.93
CA ALA A 10 -5.28 4.32 -40.46
C ALA A 10 -4.44 5.08 -41.51
N SER A 11 -5.07 5.95 -42.31
CA SER A 11 -4.40 6.82 -43.28
C SER A 11 -3.73 8.05 -42.66
N GLY A 12 -3.78 8.22 -41.33
CA GLY A 12 -3.21 9.40 -40.63
C GLY A 12 -3.91 10.73 -40.95
N LYS A 13 -5.09 10.69 -41.56
CA LYS A 13 -5.88 11.87 -41.94
C LYS A 13 -6.63 12.49 -40.77
N VAL A 14 -6.82 11.73 -39.68
CA VAL A 14 -7.41 12.18 -38.44
C VAL A 14 -6.44 11.82 -37.31
N PRO A 15 -6.03 12.78 -36.46
CA PRO A 15 -5.22 12.47 -35.30
C PRO A 15 -6.00 11.49 -34.41
N ALA A 16 -5.36 10.39 -34.02
CA ALA A 16 -5.92 9.48 -33.04
C ALA A 16 -6.36 10.29 -31.81
N PRO A 17 -7.56 10.03 -31.24
CA PRO A 17 -7.98 10.74 -30.04
C PRO A 17 -6.88 10.53 -29.00
N ALA A 18 -6.17 11.62 -28.66
CA ALA A 18 -5.20 11.62 -27.61
C ALA A 18 -5.89 11.03 -26.40
N ALA A 19 -5.39 9.89 -25.91
CA ALA A 19 -5.85 9.29 -24.68
C ALA A 19 -5.66 10.35 -23.60
N ALA A 20 -6.73 11.09 -23.31
CA ALA A 20 -6.75 12.03 -22.22
C ALA A 20 -6.41 11.20 -21.00
N ALA A 21 -5.22 11.41 -20.44
CA ALA A 21 -4.81 10.78 -19.20
C ALA A 21 -5.88 11.18 -18.17
N VAL A 22 -6.81 10.27 -17.90
CA VAL A 22 -7.89 10.48 -16.95
C VAL A 22 -7.20 10.51 -15.60
N VAL A 23 -6.83 11.71 -15.15
CA VAL A 23 -6.31 11.90 -13.81
C VAL A 23 -7.48 11.61 -12.87
N PRO A 24 -7.37 10.64 -11.94
CA PRO A 24 -8.46 10.35 -11.03
C PRO A 24 -8.80 11.62 -10.24
N ALA A 25 -10.09 11.89 -10.07
CA ALA A 25 -10.53 13.00 -9.23
C ALA A 25 -9.94 12.81 -7.82
N PRO A 26 -9.36 13.86 -7.20
CA PRO A 26 -8.83 13.77 -5.86
C PRO A 26 -9.98 13.51 -4.89
N VAL A 27 -10.01 12.31 -4.31
CA VAL A 27 -10.94 11.93 -3.25
C VAL A 27 -10.12 11.92 -1.97
N PRO A 28 -10.22 12.94 -1.09
CA PRO A 28 -9.36 13.07 0.08
C PRO A 28 -9.37 11.83 0.99
N GLN A 29 -10.51 11.14 1.07
CA GLN A 29 -10.66 9.91 1.84
C GLN A 29 -9.81 8.76 1.26
N ALA A 30 -9.76 8.64 -0.07
CA ALA A 30 -8.96 7.63 -0.75
C ALA A 30 -7.45 7.90 -0.62
N GLU A 31 -7.05 9.18 -0.64
CA GLU A 31 -5.65 9.57 -0.42
C GLU A 31 -5.18 9.24 1.00
N LEU A 32 -6.02 9.51 2.01
CA LEU A 32 -5.72 9.16 3.41
C LEU A 32 -5.68 7.63 3.61
N ALA A 33 -6.60 6.89 3.01
CA ALA A 33 -6.59 5.43 3.05
C ALA A 33 -5.32 4.87 2.39
N SER A 34 -4.93 5.41 1.23
CA SER A 34 -3.71 5.02 0.53
C SER A 34 -2.46 5.27 1.37
N GLN A 35 -2.34 6.45 2.00
CA GLN A 35 -1.22 6.75 2.90
C GLN A 35 -1.15 5.79 4.09
N LYS A 36 -2.30 5.50 4.72
CA LYS A 36 -2.36 4.51 5.82
C LYS A 36 -1.93 3.11 5.36
N ALA A 37 -2.43 2.66 4.21
CA ALA A 37 -2.06 1.37 3.64
C ALA A 37 -0.55 1.27 3.34
N GLN A 38 0.05 2.35 2.81
CA GLN A 38 1.50 2.43 2.56
C GLN A 38 2.32 2.31 3.85
N LEU A 39 1.91 3.01 4.92
CA LEU A 39 2.60 2.92 6.22
C LEU A 39 2.51 1.52 6.83
N ILE A 40 1.33 0.88 6.73
CA ILE A 40 1.14 -0.50 7.20
C ILE A 40 1.98 -1.47 6.37
N GLY A 41 2.00 -1.33 5.05
CA GLY A 41 2.83 -2.13 4.16
C GLY A 41 4.34 -1.97 4.44
N TYR A 42 4.78 -0.75 4.77
CA TYR A 42 6.17 -0.51 5.18
C TYR A 42 6.50 -1.20 6.51
N ALA A 43 5.61 -1.11 7.51
CA ALA A 43 5.80 -1.80 8.78
C ALA A 43 5.85 -3.33 8.61
N LEU A 44 4.97 -3.89 7.79
CA LEU A 44 4.95 -5.32 7.46
C LEU A 44 6.22 -5.80 6.75
N SER A 45 6.73 -5.01 5.80
CA SER A 45 7.88 -5.40 4.97
C SER A 45 9.22 -5.18 5.66
N ARG A 46 9.32 -4.24 6.61
CA ARG A 46 10.60 -3.87 7.23
C ARG A 46 10.63 -4.06 8.73
N HIS A 47 9.64 -3.56 9.46
CA HIS A 47 9.68 -3.58 10.93
C HIS A 47 9.43 -4.98 11.48
N VAL A 48 8.45 -5.71 10.92
CA VAL A 48 8.16 -7.08 11.37
C VAL A 48 9.37 -8.02 11.20
N PRO A 49 10.06 -8.08 10.04
CA PRO A 49 11.29 -8.86 9.92
C PRO A 49 12.41 -8.37 10.85
N ALA A 50 12.54 -7.06 11.06
CA ALA A 50 13.54 -6.54 11.99
C ALA A 50 13.25 -6.99 13.43
N MET A 51 11.98 -6.98 13.86
CA MET A 51 11.58 -7.43 15.19
C MET A 51 11.91 -8.90 15.45
N GLN A 52 11.92 -9.76 14.42
CA GLN A 52 12.33 -11.17 14.58
C GLN A 52 13.79 -11.31 15.03
N HIS A 53 14.64 -10.33 14.75
CA HIS A 53 16.05 -10.33 15.15
C HIS A 53 16.27 -9.73 16.55
N GLY A 54 15.19 -9.31 17.22
CA GLY A 54 15.21 -8.65 18.53
C GLY A 54 14.96 -7.15 18.46
N PHE A 55 14.47 -6.57 19.55
CA PHE A 55 14.13 -5.16 19.68
C PHE A 55 14.13 -4.70 21.14
N GLU A 56 14.05 -3.38 21.34
CA GLU A 56 13.92 -2.78 22.67
C GLU A 56 12.52 -2.25 22.92
N VAL A 57 11.95 -2.59 24.07
CA VAL A 57 10.73 -1.99 24.60
C VAL A 57 11.11 -0.94 25.62
N ILE A 58 10.85 0.33 25.33
CA ILE A 58 11.08 1.42 26.29
C ILE A 58 9.93 1.45 27.30
N THR A 59 10.22 1.13 28.55
CA THR A 59 9.26 1.18 29.66
C THR A 59 9.62 2.30 30.63
N SER A 60 8.70 2.64 31.55
CA SER A 60 9.01 3.55 32.66
C SER A 60 10.09 3.03 33.62
N TYR A 61 10.40 1.73 33.55
CA TYR A 61 11.45 1.07 34.35
C TYR A 61 12.78 0.95 33.60
N GLY A 62 12.85 1.45 32.36
CA GLY A 62 14.01 1.38 31.49
C GLY A 62 13.77 0.56 30.22
N PRO A 63 14.79 0.45 29.35
CA PRO A 63 14.73 -0.38 28.16
C PRO A 63 14.71 -1.86 28.54
N TRP A 64 13.76 -2.61 27.97
CA TRP A 64 13.71 -4.06 28.05
C TRP A 64 14.04 -4.64 26.69
N HIS A 65 15.15 -5.36 26.61
CA HIS A 65 15.55 -6.06 25.40
C HIS A 65 14.75 -7.36 25.24
N VAL A 66 14.18 -7.56 24.05
CA VAL A 66 13.41 -8.74 23.68
C VAL A 66 14.13 -9.40 22.50
N ASP A 67 14.54 -10.65 22.66
CA ASP A 67 15.23 -11.45 21.65
C ASP A 67 14.72 -12.91 21.61
N GLY A 68 15.29 -13.71 20.71
CA GLY A 68 14.99 -15.13 20.57
C GLY A 68 13.52 -15.43 20.27
N GLU A 69 13.00 -16.51 20.85
CA GLU A 69 11.64 -17.00 20.59
C GLU A 69 10.57 -15.96 20.93
N LEU A 70 10.77 -15.16 21.99
CA LEU A 70 9.81 -14.12 22.37
C LEU A 70 9.73 -13.03 21.29
N ALA A 71 10.86 -12.65 20.70
CA ALA A 71 10.90 -11.66 19.63
C ALA A 71 10.16 -12.16 18.37
N GLU A 72 10.34 -13.44 18.01
CA GLU A 72 9.62 -14.08 16.91
C GLU A 72 8.11 -14.11 17.15
N GLN A 73 7.67 -14.54 18.34
CA GLN A 73 6.25 -14.58 18.72
C GLN A 73 5.60 -13.19 18.69
N MET A 74 6.31 -12.17 19.18
CA MET A 74 5.82 -10.79 19.16
C MET A 74 5.79 -10.21 17.75
N ALA A 75 6.78 -10.52 16.91
CA ALA A 75 6.79 -10.12 15.50
C ALA A 75 5.61 -10.75 14.74
N GLU A 76 5.29 -12.01 15.01
CA GLU A 76 4.14 -12.69 14.41
C GLU A 76 2.81 -12.08 14.86
N LEU A 77 2.66 -11.76 16.15
CA LEU A 77 1.49 -11.05 16.66
C LEU A 77 1.31 -9.69 15.95
N MET A 78 2.41 -8.94 15.79
CA MET A 78 2.40 -7.66 15.10
C MET A 78 2.03 -7.81 13.62
N ARG A 79 2.55 -8.85 12.94
CA ARG A 79 2.20 -9.16 11.55
C ARG A 79 0.70 -9.38 11.39
N GLN A 80 0.11 -10.23 12.23
CA GLN A 80 -1.33 -10.53 12.20
C GLN A 80 -2.16 -9.28 12.43
N HIS A 81 -1.78 -8.47 13.43
CA HIS A 81 -2.47 -7.22 13.74
C HIS A 81 -2.40 -6.22 12.58
N LEU A 82 -1.22 -6.02 11.99
CA LEU A 82 -1.03 -5.10 10.86
C LEU A 82 -1.76 -5.56 9.60
N MET A 83 -1.78 -6.87 9.33
CA MET A 83 -2.59 -7.42 8.22
C MET A 83 -4.09 -7.17 8.43
N GLN A 84 -4.60 -7.34 9.65
CA GLN A 84 -6.00 -7.01 9.96
C GLN A 84 -6.29 -5.52 9.78
N GLN A 85 -5.35 -4.63 10.15
CA GLN A 85 -5.50 -3.20 9.91
C GLN A 85 -5.52 -2.88 8.41
N LEU A 86 -4.66 -3.53 7.62
CA LEU A 86 -4.62 -3.33 6.17
C LEU A 86 -5.96 -3.68 5.52
N VAL A 87 -6.54 -4.83 5.87
CA VAL A 87 -7.86 -5.26 5.37
C VAL A 87 -8.95 -4.23 5.70
N LYS A 88 -8.93 -3.65 6.90
CA LYS A 88 -9.91 -2.61 7.29
C LYS A 88 -9.74 -1.34 6.47
N VAL A 89 -8.50 -0.89 6.27
CA VAL A 89 -8.19 0.29 5.45
C VAL A 89 -8.61 0.07 3.99
N GLU A 90 -8.36 -1.11 3.43
CA GLU A 90 -8.78 -1.48 2.07
C GLU A 90 -10.30 -1.60 1.93
N ALA A 91 -10.99 -2.06 2.98
CA ALA A 91 -12.45 -2.12 3.04
C ALA A 91 -13.12 -0.75 3.26
N GLY A 92 -12.35 0.32 3.47
CA GLY A 92 -12.86 1.67 3.74
C GLY A 92 -13.48 1.83 5.14
N GLN A 93 -13.05 1.01 6.11
CA GLN A 93 -13.52 1.02 7.50
C GLN A 93 -12.61 1.80 8.44
#